data_AF-A0A7W7LTM6-F1
#
_entry.id   AF-A0A7W7LTM6-F1
#
_cell.length_a   1.000
_cell.length_b   1.000
_cell.length_c   1.000
_cell.angle_alpha   90.00
_cell.angle_beta   90.00
_cell.angle_gamma   90.00
#
_symmetry.space_group_name_H-M   'P 1'
#
loop_
_entity.id
_entity.type
_entity.pdbx_description
1 polymer ?
#
loop_
_entity_poly.entity_id
_entity_poly.type
_entity_poly.pdbx_seq_one_letter_code
_entity_poly.pdbx_strand_id
1 'polypeptide(L)'
;MVLHGPGTGPEGFHGLRERAMRKARRPARGGSQEAYPDAFLDVRRAAMLARRPDGDTSRVDTAQRRFLRAGNLKLETPLVREMYGETFRVP
;
A
#
# COMPACT_ATOMS: atom_id res chain seq x y z
N MET A 1 7.34 4.44 4.32
CA MET A 1 8.48 5.28 4.71
C MET A 1 8.50 6.59 3.94
N VAL A 2 8.64 6.62 2.61
CA VAL A 2 8.79 7.88 1.83
C VAL A 2 7.75 8.97 2.17
N LEU A 3 6.45 8.63 2.17
CA LEU A 3 5.38 9.61 2.46
C LEU A 3 5.17 9.88 3.96
N HIS A 4 5.50 8.91 4.80
CA HIS A 4 5.05 8.84 6.20
C HIS A 4 6.20 8.98 7.22
N GLY A 5 7.46 9.06 6.75
CA GLY A 5 8.65 8.94 7.60
C GLY A 5 8.79 7.56 8.26
N PRO A 6 9.86 7.35 9.05
CA PRO A 6 10.09 6.11 9.80
C PRO A 6 9.39 6.07 11.17
N GLY A 7 8.65 7.11 11.59
CA GLY A 7 8.11 7.19 12.95
C GLY A 7 7.20 6.02 13.37
N THR A 8 7.08 5.81 14.68
CA THR A 8 6.17 4.86 15.33
C THR A 8 4.81 5.46 15.68
N GLY A 9 4.66 6.79 15.55
CA GLY A 9 3.40 7.48 15.78
C GLY A 9 2.29 7.10 14.79
N PRO A 10 1.06 7.60 14.98
CA PRO A 10 -0.12 7.19 14.22
C PRO A 10 0.01 7.34 12.70
N GLU A 11 0.76 8.32 12.23
CA GLU A 11 0.98 8.53 10.78
C GLU A 11 2.33 8.01 10.29
N GLY A 12 3.20 7.56 11.19
CA GLY A 12 4.53 7.07 10.88
C GLY A 12 4.51 5.65 10.33
N PHE A 13 5.45 5.30 9.44
CA PHE A 13 5.46 3.99 8.76
C PHE A 13 5.40 2.80 9.73
N HIS A 14 6.15 2.84 10.83
CA HIS A 14 6.13 1.74 11.79
C HIS A 14 4.78 1.67 12.51
N GLY A 15 4.16 2.81 12.84
CA GLY A 15 2.79 2.83 13.37
C GLY A 15 1.76 2.21 12.40
N LEU A 16 1.83 2.56 11.11
CA LEU A 16 0.98 1.96 10.06
C LEU A 16 1.17 0.44 9.99
N ARG A 17 2.43 -0.02 10.03
CA ARG A 17 2.78 -1.43 10.00
C ARG A 17 2.18 -2.20 11.18
N GLU A 18 2.31 -1.66 12.39
CA GLU A 18 1.71 -2.29 13.58
C GLU A 18 0.18 -2.40 13.47
N ARG A 19 -0.49 -1.38 12.91
CA ARG A 19 -1.94 -1.46 12.65
C ARG A 19 -2.29 -2.54 11.62
N ALA A 20 -1.53 -2.66 10.55
CA ALA A 20 -1.77 -3.68 9.53
C ALA A 20 -1.58 -5.10 10.08
N MET A 21 -0.56 -5.31 10.92
CA MET A 21 -0.31 -6.61 11.55
C MET A 21 -1.41 -7.05 12.52
N ARG A 22 -2.19 -6.11 13.08
CA ARG A 22 -3.40 -6.44 13.86
C ARG A 22 -4.56 -6.92 13.00
N LYS A 23 -4.58 -6.57 11.72
CA LYS A 23 -5.64 -6.94 10.76
C LYS A 23 -5.33 -8.22 10.00
N ALA A 24 -4.06 -8.45 9.66
CA ALA A 24 -3.65 -9.60 8.86
C ALA A 24 -2.30 -10.16 9.34
N ARG A 25 -2.23 -11.48 9.41
CA ARG A 25 -1.01 -12.21 9.77
C ARG A 25 0.00 -12.09 8.62
N ARG A 26 1.27 -11.85 8.96
CA ARG A 26 2.35 -11.78 7.97
C ARG A 26 2.67 -13.16 7.38
N PRO A 27 3.21 -13.23 6.14
CA PRO A 27 3.66 -14.49 5.53
C PRO A 27 4.68 -15.25 6.37
N ALA A 28 5.65 -14.54 6.97
CA ALA A 28 6.64 -15.11 7.88
C ALA A 28 6.04 -15.74 9.16
N ARG A 29 4.73 -15.58 9.39
CA ARG A 29 4.00 -16.21 10.48
C ARG A 29 2.89 -17.13 9.97
N GLY A 30 2.86 -17.50 8.68
CA GLY A 30 1.84 -18.37 8.10
C GLY A 30 0.57 -17.66 7.62
N GLY A 31 0.62 -16.34 7.40
CA GLY A 31 -0.47 -15.62 6.71
C GLY A 31 -0.32 -15.64 5.19
N SER A 32 -1.39 -15.30 4.46
CA SER A 32 -1.33 -15.14 3.01
C SER A 32 -0.37 -14.02 2.59
N GLN A 33 0.37 -14.25 1.50
CA GLN A 33 1.23 -13.24 0.87
C GLN A 33 0.45 -12.02 0.40
N GLU A 34 -0.85 -12.14 0.15
CA GLU A 34 -1.70 -11.04 -0.31
C GLU A 34 -2.42 -10.34 0.83
N ALA A 35 -2.88 -11.09 1.84
CA ALA A 35 -3.70 -10.55 2.91
C ALA A 35 -2.99 -9.45 3.73
N TYR A 36 -1.70 -9.64 4.03
CA TYR A 36 -0.95 -8.63 4.78
C TYR A 36 -0.68 -7.36 3.97
N PRO A 37 -0.16 -7.43 2.72
CA PRO A 37 -0.05 -6.25 1.87
C PRO A 37 -1.39 -5.55 1.65
N ASP A 38 -2.48 -6.28 1.46
CA ASP A 38 -3.82 -5.70 1.25
C ASP A 38 -4.25 -4.88 2.48
N ALA A 39 -4.16 -5.48 3.67
CA ALA A 39 -4.45 -4.79 4.92
C ALA A 39 -3.53 -3.58 5.16
N PHE A 40 -2.26 -3.67 4.75
CA PHE A 40 -1.31 -2.56 4.85
C PHE A 40 -1.70 -1.40 3.94
N LEU A 41 -2.10 -1.68 2.70
CA LEU A 41 -2.53 -0.66 1.75
C LEU A 41 -3.83 0.04 2.23
N ASP A 42 -4.74 -0.67 2.90
CA ASP A 42 -5.94 -0.06 3.50
C ASP A 42 -5.58 0.93 4.61
N VAL A 43 -4.72 0.49 5.52
CA VAL A 43 -4.23 1.31 6.63
C VAL A 43 -3.49 2.55 6.11
N ARG A 44 -2.71 2.39 5.05
CA ARG A 44 -1.98 3.47 4.40
C ARG A 44 -2.94 4.46 3.73
N ARG A 45 -3.93 3.98 2.98
CA ARG A 45 -4.95 4.81 2.33
C ARG A 45 -5.70 5.65 3.35
N ALA A 46 -6.15 5.03 4.45
CA ALA A 46 -6.81 5.73 5.54
C ALA A 46 -5.91 6.81 6.17
N ALA A 47 -4.61 6.54 6.35
CA ALA A 47 -3.67 7.53 6.87
C ALA A 47 -3.44 8.70 5.90
N MET A 48 -3.45 8.46 4.59
CA MET A 48 -3.36 9.52 3.58
C MET A 48 -4.58 10.45 3.65
N LEU A 49 -5.78 9.88 3.75
CA LEU A 49 -7.03 10.62 3.84
C LEU A 49 -7.23 11.32 5.18
N ALA A 50 -6.73 10.77 6.28
CA ALA A 50 -6.76 11.43 7.59
C ALA A 50 -5.99 12.77 7.57
N ARG A 51 -4.87 12.83 6.84
CA ARG A 51 -4.07 14.05 6.71
C ARG A 51 -4.62 15.02 5.66
N ARG A 52 -5.20 14.50 4.58
CA ARG A 52 -5.85 15.27 3.51
C ARG A 52 -7.07 14.52 3.00
N PRO A 53 -8.29 14.84 3.49
CA PRO A 53 -9.52 14.13 3.12
C PRO A 53 -9.79 14.12 1.61
N ASP A 54 -9.51 15.23 0.93
CA ASP A 54 -9.66 15.37 -0.53
C ASP A 54 -8.36 15.04 -1.29
N GLY A 55 -7.40 14.40 -0.62
CA GLY A 55 -6.10 14.07 -1.19
C GLY A 55 -6.14 12.90 -2.16
N ASP A 56 -5.30 12.96 -3.20
CA ASP A 56 -5.13 11.86 -4.13
C ASP A 56 -4.49 10.62 -3.46
N THR A 57 -5.13 9.47 -3.67
CA THR A 57 -4.67 8.16 -3.21
C THR A 57 -4.39 7.19 -4.37
N SER A 58 -4.30 7.68 -5.62
CA SER A 58 -4.08 6.89 -6.85
C SER A 58 -2.84 6.00 -6.75
N ARG A 59 -1.79 6.49 -6.09
CA ARG A 59 -0.57 5.72 -5.80
C ARG A 59 -0.78 4.44 -4.99
N VAL A 60 -1.89 4.34 -4.28
CA VAL A 60 -2.38 3.12 -3.64
C VAL A 60 -3.40 2.45 -4.56
N ASP A 61 -4.47 3.16 -4.91
CA ASP A 61 -5.69 2.59 -5.47
C ASP A 61 -5.50 2.06 -6.92
N THR A 62 -4.82 2.81 -7.77
CA THR A 62 -4.65 2.51 -9.21
C THR A 62 -3.23 2.07 -9.58
N ALA A 63 -2.34 1.98 -8.58
CA ALA A 63 -0.98 1.47 -8.74
C ALA A 63 -0.71 0.22 -7.87
N GLN A 64 -0.42 0.38 -6.58
CA GLN A 64 0.00 -0.73 -5.73
C GLN A 64 -1.09 -1.80 -5.58
N ARG A 65 -2.35 -1.39 -5.39
CA ARG A 65 -3.48 -2.30 -5.30
C ARG A 65 -3.71 -3.07 -6.58
N ARG A 66 -3.47 -2.44 -7.74
CA ARG A 66 -3.58 -3.08 -9.05
C ARG A 66 -2.63 -4.27 -9.17
N PHE A 67 -1.35 -4.08 -8.82
CA PHE A 67 -0.37 -5.18 -8.86
C PHE A 67 -0.71 -6.29 -7.88
N LEU A 68 -1.16 -5.93 -6.67
CA LEU A 68 -1.59 -6.90 -5.68
C LEU A 68 -2.77 -7.75 -6.17
N ARG A 69 -3.81 -7.12 -6.71
CA ARG A 69 -4.99 -7.80 -7.26
C ARG A 69 -4.68 -8.66 -8.49
N ALA A 70 -3.65 -8.29 -9.25
CA ALA A 70 -3.16 -9.08 -10.36
C ALA A 70 -2.27 -10.26 -9.93
N GLY A 71 -2.02 -10.45 -8.63
CA GLY A 71 -1.11 -11.47 -8.11
C GLY A 71 0.36 -11.22 -8.47
N ASN A 72 0.71 -10.03 -8.98
CA ASN A 72 2.08 -9.70 -9.36
C ASN A 72 2.91 -9.27 -8.14
N LEU A 73 3.09 -10.22 -7.21
CA LEU A 73 3.80 -10.03 -5.94
C LEU A 73 5.31 -9.83 -6.12
N LYS A 74 5.83 -10.24 -7.28
CA LYS A 74 7.23 -10.08 -7.67
C LYS A 74 7.51 -8.77 -8.41
N LEU A 75 6.47 -8.02 -8.77
CA LEU A 75 6.57 -6.80 -9.57
C LEU A 75 7.28 -7.05 -10.93
N GLU A 76 6.96 -8.18 -11.56
CA GLU A 76 7.46 -8.53 -12.90
C GLU A 76 6.92 -7.57 -13.95
N THR A 77 7.76 -7.17 -14.90
CA THR A 77 7.38 -6.28 -15.99
C THR A 77 6.66 -7.07 -17.10
N PRO A 78 5.77 -6.43 -17.89
CA PRO A 78 5.48 -4.99 -17.91
C PRO A 78 4.60 -4.53 -16.73
N LEU A 79 5.01 -3.44 -16.08
CA LEU A 79 4.22 -2.77 -15.04
C LEU A 79 3.45 -1.61 -15.65
N VAL A 80 2.11 -1.67 -15.59
CA VAL A 80 1.21 -0.58 -16.01
C VAL A 80 0.44 -0.07 -14.80
N ARG A 81 0.52 1.23 -14.56
CA ARG A 81 -0.18 1.89 -13.44
C ARG A 81 -0.69 3.26 -13.85
N GLU A 82 -1.73 3.72 -13.15
CA GLU A 82 -2.25 5.07 -13.31
C GLU A 82 -2.04 5.83 -12.00
N MET A 83 -1.55 7.07 -12.08
CA MET A 83 -1.41 7.96 -10.93
C MET A 83 -1.67 9.40 -11.35
N TYR A 84 -2.42 10.15 -10.54
CA TYR A 84 -2.74 11.56 -10.81
C TYR A 84 -3.42 11.79 -12.18
N GLY A 85 -4.16 10.81 -12.69
CA GLY A 85 -4.80 10.84 -14.02
C GLY A 85 -3.86 10.50 -15.19
N GLU A 86 -2.59 10.18 -14.93
CA GLU A 86 -1.62 9.81 -15.95
C GLU A 86 -1.29 8.32 -15.92
N THR A 87 -1.14 7.71 -17.10
CA THR A 87 -0.74 6.30 -17.24
C THR A 87 0.78 6.20 -17.41
N PHE A 88 1.40 5.34 -16.60
CA PHE A 88 2.81 5.02 -16.65
C PHE A 88 3.03 3.55 -17.02
N ARG A 89 4.05 3.28 -17.83
CA ARG A 89 4.47 1.94 -18.22
C ARG A 89 5.96 1.75 -17.97
N VAL A 90 6.32 0.63 -17.36
CA VAL A 90 7.69 0.13 -17.28
C VAL A 90 7.74 -1.20 -18.03
N PRO A 91 8.51 -1.29 -19.13
CA PRO A 91 8.63 -2.51 -19.93
C PRO A 91 9.43 -3.59 -19.20
#